data_AF-A0A367LHF5-F1
#
_entry.id   AF-A0A367LHF5-F1
#
_cell.length_a   1.000
_cell.length_b   1.000
_cell.length_c   1.000
_cell.angle_alpha   90.00
_cell.angle_beta   90.00
_cell.angle_gamma   90.00
#
_symmetry.space_group_name_H-M   'P 1'
#
loop_
_entity.id
_entity.type
_entity.pdbx_description
1 polymer ?
#
loop_
_entity_poly.entity_id
_entity_poly.type
_entity_poly.pdbx_seq_one_letter_code
_entity_poly.pdbx_strand_id
1 'polypeptide(L)'
;MNGTSHLDIHRRTCESVARTVLFDLEHQHDWTGLEIIPGSELARFLIRGLPPKRLYLHPDDQVAALALERRAGESLCHEPQYEWVLPVHLAEKWSLAGFSTVFDLIDMDVHSQAKRVLLAILHNDSTVVYYFMHQGIVKPRQN
;
A
#
# COMPACT_ATOMS: atom_id res chain seq x y z
N MET A 1 -16.57 9.80 34.13
CA MET A 1 -17.45 10.22 33.01
C MET A 1 -16.62 11.11 32.09
N ASN A 2 -15.85 10.48 31.22
CA ASN A 2 -16.10 10.34 29.77
C ASN A 2 -15.50 11.49 28.96
N GLY A 3 -14.18 11.53 28.95
CA GLY A 3 -13.38 12.31 28.01
C GLY A 3 -12.47 11.37 27.22
N THR A 4 -13.03 10.34 26.58
CA THR A 4 -12.30 9.61 25.54
C THR A 4 -12.07 10.63 24.42
N SER A 5 -10.83 11.07 24.23
CA SER A 5 -10.54 12.15 23.30
C SER A 5 -10.89 11.72 21.88
N HIS A 6 -11.38 12.63 21.04
CA HIS A 6 -11.76 12.33 19.65
C HIS A 6 -10.60 11.70 18.84
N LEU A 7 -9.36 12.03 19.23
CA LEU A 7 -8.13 11.44 18.71
C LEU A 7 -8.00 9.94 19.05
N ASP A 8 -8.37 9.52 20.27
CA ASP A 8 -8.34 8.12 20.69
C ASP A 8 -9.37 7.26 19.94
N ILE A 9 -10.53 7.86 19.62
CA ILE A 9 -11.57 7.19 18.83
C ILE A 9 -11.06 7.01 17.39
N HIS A 10 -10.55 8.07 16.77
CA HIS A 10 -10.03 8.03 15.41
C HIS A 10 -8.88 7.01 15.27
N ARG A 11 -7.92 7.02 16.20
CA ARG A 11 -6.82 6.05 16.23
C ARG A 11 -7.32 4.60 16.28
N ARG A 12 -8.28 4.30 17.17
CA ARG A 12 -8.87 2.95 17.26
C ARG A 12 -9.61 2.54 16.00
N THR A 13 -10.32 3.46 15.35
CA THR A 13 -10.98 3.18 14.07
C THR A 13 -9.94 2.86 12.99
N CYS A 14 -8.90 3.68 12.85
CA CYS A 14 -7.81 3.42 11.89
C CYS A 14 -7.10 2.09 12.16
N GLU A 15 -6.86 1.77 13.44
CA GLU A 15 -6.26 0.50 13.85
C GLU A 15 -7.17 -0.69 13.50
N SER A 16 -8.48 -0.56 13.71
CA SER A 16 -9.46 -1.58 13.34
C SER A 16 -9.48 -1.82 11.83
N VAL A 17 -9.48 -0.75 11.03
CA VAL A 17 -9.44 -0.86 9.55
C VAL A 17 -8.14 -1.54 9.11
N ALA A 18 -7.00 -1.16 9.71
CA ALA A 18 -5.72 -1.78 9.41
C ALA A 18 -5.70 -3.28 9.75
N ARG A 19 -6.28 -3.69 10.89
CA ARG A 19 -6.40 -5.10 11.24
C ARG A 19 -7.29 -5.88 10.27
N THR A 20 -8.41 -5.31 9.85
CA THR A 20 -9.31 -5.96 8.87
C THR A 20 -8.62 -6.15 7.53
N VAL A 21 -7.93 -5.11 7.03
CA VAL A 21 -7.16 -5.20 5.77
C VAL A 21 -6.00 -6.20 5.91
N LEU A 22 -5.27 -6.21 7.03
CA LEU A 22 -4.21 -7.20 7.25
C LEU A 22 -4.75 -8.63 7.21
N PHE A 23 -5.90 -8.87 7.85
CA PHE A 23 -6.54 -10.18 7.83
C PHE A 23 -6.93 -10.61 6.41
N ASP A 24 -7.47 -9.69 5.61
CA ASP A 24 -7.80 -9.94 4.20
C ASP A 24 -6.55 -10.25 3.36
N LEU A 25 -5.48 -9.46 3.51
CA LEU A 25 -4.20 -9.69 2.84
C LEU A 25 -3.61 -11.07 3.15
N GLU A 26 -3.66 -11.48 4.42
CA GLU A 26 -3.15 -12.78 4.86
C GLU A 26 -3.98 -13.94 4.32
N HIS A 27 -5.30 -13.89 4.46
CA HIS A 27 -6.17 -15.06 4.27
C HIS A 27 -6.84 -15.14 2.90
N GLN A 28 -7.00 -14.02 2.19
CA GLN A 28 -7.63 -13.98 0.86
C GLN A 28 -6.60 -13.76 -0.26
N HIS A 29 -5.45 -13.18 0.07
CA HIS A 29 -4.42 -12.84 -0.90
C HIS A 29 -3.07 -13.54 -0.66
N ASP A 30 -2.96 -14.41 0.34
CA ASP A 30 -1.77 -15.19 0.68
C ASP A 30 -0.50 -14.34 0.90
N TRP A 31 -0.65 -13.13 1.44
CA TRP A 31 0.51 -12.30 1.78
C TRP A 31 1.21 -12.84 3.03
N THR A 32 2.53 -12.68 3.06
CA THR A 32 3.40 -13.12 4.15
C THR A 32 4.22 -11.95 4.69
N GLY A 33 4.83 -12.11 5.88
CA GLY A 33 5.66 -11.06 6.47
C GLY A 33 4.90 -9.74 6.73
N LEU A 34 3.62 -9.85 7.09
CA LEU A 34 2.73 -8.72 7.33
C LEU A 34 3.05 -8.06 8.68
N GLU A 35 3.23 -6.74 8.66
CA GLU A 35 3.52 -5.92 9.84
C GLU A 35 2.70 -4.63 9.79
N ILE A 36 2.08 -4.27 10.92
CA ILE A 36 1.37 -2.99 11.07
C ILE A 36 2.34 -1.96 11.66
N ILE A 37 2.61 -0.91 10.90
CA ILE A 37 3.53 0.16 11.25
C ILE A 37 2.72 1.40 11.66
N PRO A 38 2.79 1.83 12.93
CA PRO A 38 2.10 3.03 13.39
C PRO A 38 2.80 4.30 12.90
N GLY A 39 2.09 5.13 12.15
CA GLY A 39 2.54 6.47 11.78
C GLY A 39 2.36 7.44 12.95
N SER A 40 3.46 8.02 13.44
CA SER A 40 3.47 8.89 14.63
C SER A 40 2.62 10.15 14.45
N GLU A 41 2.71 10.79 13.28
CA GLU A 41 2.18 12.15 13.06
C GLU A 41 0.66 12.22 12.84
N LEU A 42 0.05 11.15 12.32
CA LEU A 42 -1.34 11.17 11.85
C LEU A 42 -2.26 10.15 12.55
N ALA A 43 -1.76 9.44 13.58
CA ALA A 43 -2.44 8.27 14.14
C ALA A 43 -2.88 7.26 13.06
N ARG A 44 -2.12 7.23 11.96
CA ARG A 44 -2.31 6.35 10.81
C ARG A 44 -1.60 5.04 11.06
N PHE A 45 -2.07 3.99 10.41
CA PHE A 45 -1.39 2.71 10.38
C PHE A 45 -1.12 2.37 8.92
N LEU A 46 0.11 1.98 8.63
CA LEU A 46 0.51 1.39 7.37
C LEU A 46 0.70 -0.11 7.58
N ILE A 47 0.53 -0.88 6.51
CA ILE A 47 0.83 -2.30 6.52
C ILE A 47 2.00 -2.52 5.57
N ARG A 48 3.02 -3.21 6.03
CA ARG A 48 4.12 -3.68 5.19
C ARG A 48 3.99 -5.19 5.05
N GLY A 49 4.10 -5.71 3.84
CA GLY A 49 3.97 -7.15 3.61
C GLY A 49 4.52 -7.62 2.29
N LEU A 50 4.66 -8.93 2.15
CA LEU A 50 5.20 -9.59 0.98
C LEU A 50 4.08 -10.34 0.23
N PRO A 51 3.65 -9.86 -0.95
CA PRO A 51 2.66 -10.56 -1.76
C PRO A 51 3.21 -11.87 -2.33
N PRO A 52 2.37 -12.87 -2.65
CA PRO A 52 2.83 -14.16 -3.20
C PRO A 52 3.45 -14.02 -4.60
N LYS A 53 3.11 -12.95 -5.32
CA LYS A 53 3.64 -12.59 -6.63
C LYS A 53 3.85 -11.10 -6.69
N ARG A 54 4.81 -10.65 -7.51
CA ARG A 54 5.02 -9.22 -7.75
C ARG A 54 3.78 -8.58 -8.36
N LEU A 55 3.14 -7.68 -7.62
CA LEU A 55 1.82 -7.14 -7.98
C LEU A 55 1.87 -6.08 -9.09
N TYR A 56 2.98 -5.36 -9.22
CA TYR A 56 3.14 -4.35 -10.26
C TYR A 56 4.59 -4.26 -10.76
N LEU A 57 4.72 -4.24 -12.08
CA LEU A 57 5.92 -3.91 -12.81
C LEU A 57 5.68 -2.60 -13.54
N HIS A 58 6.58 -1.64 -13.34
CA HIS A 58 6.52 -0.40 -14.10
C HIS A 58 6.67 -0.70 -15.60
N PRO A 59 5.93 -0.03 -16.50
CA PRO A 59 6.02 -0.27 -17.94
C PRO A 59 7.46 -0.17 -18.48
N ASP A 60 8.23 0.81 -18.00
CA ASP A 60 9.64 0.96 -18.41
C ASP A 60 10.50 -0.24 -17.97
N ASP A 61 10.22 -0.81 -16.79
CA ASP A 61 10.89 -2.01 -16.31
C ASP A 61 10.46 -3.25 -17.10
N GLN A 62 9.21 -3.30 -17.59
CA GLN A 62 8.75 -4.36 -18.49
C GLN A 62 9.46 -4.29 -19.84
N VAL A 63 9.65 -3.09 -20.39
CA VAL A 63 10.38 -2.89 -21.65
C VAL A 63 11.85 -3.30 -21.47
N ALA A 64 12.49 -2.92 -20.36
CA ALA A 64 13.86 -3.32 -20.05
C ALA A 64 13.97 -4.85 -19.83
N ALA A 65 13.00 -5.44 -19.13
CA ALA A 65 12.90 -6.87 -18.90
C ALA A 65 12.76 -7.64 -20.23
N LEU A 66 11.81 -7.27 -21.08
CA LEU A 66 11.61 -7.88 -22.40
C LEU A 66 12.83 -7.72 -23.31
N ALA A 67 13.51 -6.57 -23.26
CA ALA A 67 14.75 -6.35 -24.01
C ALA A 67 15.88 -7.27 -23.51
N LEU A 68 15.92 -7.58 -22.22
CA LEU A 68 16.88 -8.49 -21.63
C LEU A 68 16.54 -9.96 -21.92
N GLU A 69 15.27 -10.37 -21.80
CA GLU A 69 14.81 -11.73 -22.15
C GLU A 69 15.14 -12.07 -23.61
N ARG A 70 14.90 -11.13 -24.54
CA ARG A 70 15.27 -11.31 -25.96
C ARG A 70 16.77 -11.48 -26.18
N ARG A 71 17.62 -10.96 -25.28
CA ARG A 71 19.09 -11.03 -25.38
C ARG A 71 19.69 -12.23 -24.65
N ALA A 72 19.13 -12.60 -23.50
CA ALA A 72 19.68 -13.60 -22.60
C ALA A 72 18.94 -14.95 -22.64
N GLY A 73 17.72 -15.00 -23.20
CA GLY A 73 16.93 -16.24 -23.33
C GLY A 73 16.36 -16.79 -22.02
N GLU A 74 16.60 -16.13 -20.89
CA GLU A 74 16.03 -16.49 -19.57
C GLU A 74 14.75 -15.69 -19.30
N SER A 75 13.73 -16.37 -18.76
CA SER A 75 12.53 -15.71 -18.27
C SER A 75 12.85 -15.07 -16.92
N LEU A 76 12.57 -13.77 -16.80
CA LEU A 76 12.87 -13.03 -15.58
C LEU A 76 11.90 -13.45 -14.48
N CYS A 77 12.34 -14.34 -13.58
CA CYS A 77 11.65 -14.62 -12.33
C CYS A 77 11.55 -13.32 -11.53
N HIS A 78 10.38 -12.69 -11.55
CA HIS A 78 10.11 -11.51 -10.76
C HIS A 78 9.89 -11.90 -9.30
N GLU A 79 10.92 -11.76 -8.50
CA GLU A 79 10.84 -12.05 -7.07
C GLU A 79 9.79 -11.15 -6.39
N PRO A 80 9.01 -11.70 -5.44
CA PRO A 80 8.18 -10.92 -4.53
C PRO A 80 8.98 -9.79 -3.86
N GLN A 81 8.38 -8.60 -3.78
CA GLN A 81 8.97 -7.45 -3.10
C GLN A 81 8.04 -6.98 -2.00
N TYR A 82 8.60 -6.50 -0.89
CA TYR A 82 7.80 -5.91 0.17
C TYR A 82 7.06 -4.69 -0.39
N GLU A 83 5.75 -4.68 -0.22
CA GLU A 83 4.88 -3.60 -0.62
C GLU A 83 4.32 -2.90 0.61
N TRP A 84 4.11 -1.60 0.46
CA TRP A 84 3.41 -0.77 1.43
C TRP A 84 1.93 -0.71 1.07
N VAL A 85 1.08 -0.95 2.06
CA VAL A 85 -0.36 -0.87 1.95
C VAL A 85 -0.88 0.19 2.90
N LEU A 86 -1.70 1.09 2.36
CA LEU A 86 -2.42 2.11 3.10
C LEU A 86 -3.88 1.65 3.29
N PRO A 87 -4.26 1.18 4.50
CA PRO A 87 -5.63 0.84 4.81
C PRO A 87 -6.48 2.10 5.03
N VAL A 88 -7.61 2.19 4.34
CA VAL A 88 -8.54 3.34 4.44
C VAL A 88 -9.98 2.86 4.49
N HIS A 89 -10.83 3.62 5.15
CA HIS A 89 -12.27 3.38 5.12
C HIS A 89 -12.92 4.21 4.01
N LEU A 90 -13.92 3.68 3.28
CA LEU A 90 -14.55 4.40 2.16
C LEU A 90 -15.16 5.76 2.58
N ALA A 91 -15.71 5.84 3.79
CA ALA A 91 -16.31 7.08 4.30
C ALA A 91 -15.28 8.15 4.71
N GLU A 92 -13.99 7.83 4.67
CA GLU A 92 -12.94 8.76 5.04
C GLU A 92 -12.72 9.83 3.96
N LYS A 93 -12.56 11.08 4.39
CA LYS A 93 -12.25 12.20 3.50
C LYS A 93 -10.74 12.38 3.39
N TRP A 94 -10.23 12.27 2.17
CA TRP A 94 -8.82 12.44 1.86
C TRP A 94 -8.53 13.75 1.13
N SER A 95 -7.46 14.42 1.54
CA SER A 95 -6.87 15.54 0.83
C SER A 95 -5.59 15.10 0.13
N LEU A 96 -5.19 15.81 -0.93
CA LEU A 96 -3.92 15.56 -1.61
C LEU A 96 -2.72 15.71 -0.64
N ALA A 97 -2.79 16.69 0.26
CA ALA A 97 -1.79 16.87 1.31
C ALA A 97 -1.69 15.65 2.24
N GLY A 98 -2.84 15.08 2.64
CA GLY A 98 -2.86 13.86 3.45
C GLY A 98 -2.21 12.68 2.76
N PHE A 99 -2.41 12.51 1.44
CA PHE A 99 -1.70 11.50 0.68
C PHE A 99 -0.20 11.78 0.57
N SER A 100 0.20 13.04 0.36
CA SER A 100 1.62 13.42 0.35
C SER A 100 2.32 13.00 1.65
N THR A 101 1.71 13.30 2.80
CA THR A 101 2.28 12.95 4.11
C THR A 101 2.47 11.44 4.27
N VAL A 102 1.64 10.60 3.64
CA VAL A 102 1.85 9.14 3.66
C VAL A 102 3.13 8.76 2.93
N PHE A 103 3.40 9.35 1.76
CA PHE A 103 4.65 9.10 1.04
C PHE A 103 5.86 9.61 1.83
N ASP A 104 5.74 10.80 2.44
CA ASP A 104 6.80 11.36 3.28
C ASP A 104 7.14 10.42 4.46
N LEU A 105 6.13 9.81 5.10
CA LEU A 105 6.32 8.84 6.18
C LEU A 105 7.03 7.56 5.71
N ILE A 106 6.72 7.06 4.52
CA ILE A 106 7.36 5.85 3.97
C ILE A 106 8.82 6.15 3.59
N ASP A 107 9.07 7.32 2.98
CA ASP A 107 10.41 7.74 2.57
C ASP A 107 11.35 7.89 3.78
N MET A 108 10.82 8.36 4.91
CA MET A 108 11.56 8.44 6.18
C MET A 108 12.01 7.08 6.72
N ASP A 109 11.22 6.02 6.52
CA ASP A 109 11.52 4.68 7.03
C ASP A 109 12.52 3.93 6.14
N VAL A 110 12.38 4.03 4.80
CA VAL A 110 13.06 3.13 3.86
C VAL A 110 14.33 3.74 3.22
N HIS A 111 14.61 5.05 3.38
CA HIS A 111 15.71 5.76 2.69
C HIS A 111 15.73 5.56 1.16
N SER A 112 14.62 5.08 0.59
CA SER A 112 14.42 4.80 -0.83
C SER A 112 13.00 5.24 -1.14
N GLN A 113 12.87 6.13 -2.12
CA GLN A 113 11.62 6.78 -2.45
C GLN A 113 10.56 5.76 -2.85
N ALA A 114 9.51 5.60 -2.05
CA ALA A 114 8.41 4.71 -2.37
C ALA A 114 7.58 5.33 -3.50
N LYS A 115 7.90 4.96 -4.74
CA LYS A 115 7.20 5.47 -5.94
C LYS A 115 5.72 5.06 -6.02
N ARG A 116 5.27 4.15 -5.16
CA ARG A 116 3.89 3.67 -5.09
C ARG A 116 3.53 3.17 -3.70
N VAL A 117 2.24 3.18 -3.41
CA VAL A 117 1.61 2.51 -2.27
C VAL A 117 0.33 1.81 -2.76
N LEU A 118 0.02 0.65 -2.19
CA LEU A 118 -1.24 -0.04 -2.43
C LEU A 118 -2.30 0.54 -1.50
N LEU A 119 -3.30 1.23 -2.05
CA LEU A 119 -4.44 1.73 -1.30
C LEU A 119 -5.48 0.59 -1.13
N ALA A 120 -5.73 0.19 0.11
CA ALA A 120 -6.73 -0.81 0.46
C ALA A 120 -7.95 -0.13 1.08
N ILE A 121 -9.04 -0.07 0.32
CA ILE A 121 -10.28 0.61 0.70
C ILE A 121 -11.25 -0.41 1.27
N LEU A 122 -11.54 -0.30 2.56
CA LEU A 122 -12.56 -1.09 3.25
C LEU A 122 -13.93 -0.42 3.11
N HIS A 123 -14.92 -1.23 2.70
CA HIS A 123 -16.32 -0.85 2.64
C HIS A 123 -17.13 -1.44 3.81
N ASN A 124 -18.34 -0.91 4.05
CA ASN A 124 -19.20 -1.32 5.17
C ASN A 124 -19.75 -2.75 5.05
N ASP A 125 -19.72 -3.33 3.85
CA ASP A 125 -20.12 -4.72 3.58
C ASP A 125 -18.95 -5.71 3.70
N SER A 126 -17.82 -5.26 4.28
CA SER A 126 -16.57 -6.01 4.41
C SER A 126 -15.83 -6.27 3.11
N THR A 127 -16.22 -5.63 2.00
CA THR A 127 -15.43 -5.67 0.76
C THR A 127 -14.17 -4.82 0.91
N VAL A 128 -13.02 -5.37 0.52
CA VAL A 128 -11.75 -4.63 0.40
C VAL A 128 -11.40 -4.46 -1.08
N VAL A 129 -11.14 -3.23 -1.50
CA VAL A 129 -10.75 -2.91 -2.87
C VAL A 129 -9.35 -2.33 -2.89
N TYR A 130 -8.50 -2.86 -3.79
CA TYR A 130 -7.10 -2.50 -3.89
C TYR A 130 -6.81 -1.63 -5.12
N TYR A 131 -6.15 -0.50 -4.93
CA TYR A 131 -5.69 0.39 -6.00
C TYR A 131 -4.22 0.73 -5.84
N PHE A 132 -3.48 0.85 -6.96
CA PHE A 132 -2.14 1.44 -6.91
C PHE A 132 -2.24 2.97 -6.92
N MET A 133 -1.64 3.60 -5.92
CA MET A 133 -1.43 5.05 -5.89
C MET A 133 0.05 5.34 -6.09
N HIS A 134 0.38 6.23 -7.03
CA HIS A 134 1.74 6.59 -7.38
C HIS A 134 2.10 7.99 -6.88
N GLN A 135 3.37 8.18 -6.52
CA GLN A 135 3.92 9.50 -6.21
C GLN A 135 4.28 10.20 -7.53
N GLY A 136 3.47 11.20 -7.92
CA GLY A 136 3.67 11.98 -9.15
C GLY A 136 2.86 11.52 -10.36
N ILE A 137 3.11 12.13 -11.52
CA ILE A 137 2.41 11.83 -12.78
C ILE A 137 3.06 10.62 -13.45
N VAL A 138 2.32 9.52 -13.58
CA VAL A 138 2.68 8.36 -14.41
C VAL A 138 2.05 8.55 -15.79
N LYS A 139 2.81 8.30 -16.86
CA LYS A 139 2.26 8.38 -18.24
C LYS A 139 1.08 7.40 -18.37
N PRO A 140 -0.09 7.84 -18.87
CA PRO A 140 -1.24 6.97 -19.05
C PRO A 140 -0.88 5.85 -20.03
N ARG A 141 -1.29 4.61 -19.71
CA ARG A 141 -1.18 3.49 -20.64
C ARG A 141 -2.07 3.78 -21.85
N GLN A 142 -1.47 3.93 -23.03
CA GLN A 142 -2.20 3.81 -24.28
C GLN A 142 -2.43 2.31 -24.50
N ASN A 143 -3.70 1.91 -24.45
CA ASN A 143 -4.15 0.58 -24.84
C ASN A 143 -4.08 0.42 -26.35
#